data_AF-A0A0T9P6L4-F1
#
_entry.id   AF-A0A0T9P6L4-F1
#
_cell.length_a   1.000
_cell.length_b   1.000
_cell.length_c   1.000
_cell.angle_alpha   90.00
_cell.angle_beta   90.00
_cell.angle_gamma   90.00
#
_symmetry.space_group_name_H-M   'P 1'
#
loop_
_entity.id
_entity.type
_entity.pdbx_description
1 polymer ?
#
loop_
_entity_poly.entity_id
_entity_poly.type
_entity_poly.pdbx_seq_one_letter_code
_entity_poly.pdbx_strand_id
1 'polypeptide(L)'
;MKPVKFITATNHQNKKTVEYEADDGSILLKIGGDLSWRFNNPGNLIASKDISKQPGRIGIGTVNNPNKHDFAIFASYKDGINAKKLLLKGKYGSSTIDEMIAKYAPKSDGNDPKGYADHIINYSGASRTQKISDMDNATFEKVMQAIQKKEGSGKEGKEEWIKTTKITLSDGTKPVVGYPLKVTLGTCTYEWLTNNYGELPLIAHLNDGMRIEVKSSSPSGKEEVIYAATGLESKRIVLKKKSTQYTAHTLPEQPKKPREKSKPKPIEYIVESKDTLSKIASRFNVSISDISKNNNIKNINKIYPGKVLIIYGNADKGIDLSEQQPWEEKGMSFPVPPYPSKKDIELKRTPKSEVKPKVETQSKPEAKPKPAAQKSQKLATVGGKNSGNGQAHIPLLQNEAPWMVVAVKEAEKWGGVDESVIGDNFHKLLSANTKRTLSNTPWCASFVNYCFYSTNYKTSHNYAGSNSFADKDVNFKKIKKSVFGCLMIWQKSGNGHVAFVYGKDSVTDQIIVLGGNQDDSINFMLESDTTKNFVGYYVPAIYNPDFEKKLDEYDIVELNKEFGITYARKSKGKVKKPVKDR
;
A
#
# COMPACT_ATOMS: atom_id res chain seq x y z
N MET A 1 -27.93 -2.64 -20.68
CA MET A 1 -26.76 -2.50 -19.79
C MET A 1 -26.14 -3.88 -19.59
N LYS A 2 -24.82 -4.02 -19.71
CA LYS A 2 -24.14 -5.27 -19.33
C LYS A 2 -24.38 -5.53 -17.83
N PRO A 3 -24.73 -6.76 -17.41
CA PRO A 3 -24.87 -7.08 -16.00
C PRO A 3 -23.51 -6.92 -15.31
N VAL A 4 -23.49 -6.16 -14.20
CA VAL A 4 -22.30 -5.87 -13.40
C VAL A 4 -21.81 -7.14 -12.71
N LYS A 5 -20.50 -7.40 -12.75
CA LYS A 5 -19.92 -8.60 -12.13
C LYS A 5 -19.03 -8.24 -10.94
N PHE A 6 -19.38 -8.73 -9.76
CA PHE A 6 -18.55 -8.55 -8.57
C PHE A 6 -17.29 -9.40 -8.61
N ILE A 7 -16.16 -8.78 -8.26
CA ILE A 7 -14.81 -9.37 -8.36
C ILE A 7 -14.13 -9.55 -7.00
N THR A 8 -14.45 -8.72 -6.01
CA THR A 8 -13.93 -8.81 -4.65
C THR A 8 -15.05 -8.42 -3.66
N ALA A 9 -14.97 -8.94 -2.44
CA ALA A 9 -15.85 -8.52 -1.36
C ALA A 9 -15.13 -8.43 -0.01
N THR A 10 -15.37 -7.35 0.72
CA THR A 10 -14.76 -7.05 2.02
C THR A 10 -15.82 -6.97 3.10
N ASN A 11 -15.67 -7.74 4.18
CA ASN A 11 -16.61 -7.72 5.30
C ASN A 11 -16.20 -6.70 6.37
N HIS A 12 -17.11 -5.77 6.69
CA HIS A 12 -17.01 -4.84 7.80
C HIS A 12 -17.96 -5.26 8.92
N GLN A 13 -17.52 -6.27 9.69
CA GLN A 13 -18.37 -6.94 10.69
C GLN A 13 -18.91 -5.99 11.76
N ASN A 14 -18.12 -5.02 12.22
CA ASN A 14 -18.52 -4.00 13.18
C ASN A 14 -19.69 -3.13 12.68
N LYS A 15 -19.83 -2.98 11.36
CA LYS A 15 -20.89 -2.21 10.70
C LYS A 15 -21.99 -3.09 10.11
N LYS A 16 -21.92 -4.42 10.28
CA LYS A 16 -22.78 -5.41 9.60
C LYS A 16 -22.94 -5.11 8.10
N THR A 17 -21.83 -4.77 7.44
CA THR A 17 -21.81 -4.32 6.05
C THR A 17 -20.80 -5.13 5.25
N VAL A 18 -21.17 -5.50 4.03
CA VAL A 18 -20.23 -6.04 3.04
C VAL A 18 -20.11 -5.08 1.88
N GLU A 19 -18.87 -4.76 1.53
CA GLU A 19 -18.50 -3.99 0.36
C GLU A 19 -18.20 -4.95 -0.79
N TYR A 20 -18.93 -4.82 -1.91
CA TYR A 20 -18.70 -5.57 -3.14
C TYR A 20 -18.12 -4.66 -4.21
N GLU A 21 -16.92 -4.97 -4.69
CA GLU A 21 -16.29 -4.27 -5.82
C GLU A 21 -16.70 -4.95 -7.12
N ALA A 22 -17.23 -4.18 -8.06
CA ALA A 22 -17.57 -4.63 -9.40
C ALA A 22 -16.38 -4.53 -10.37
N ASP A 23 -16.43 -5.25 -11.48
CA ASP A 23 -15.45 -5.19 -12.57
C ASP A 23 -15.36 -3.79 -13.21
N ASP A 24 -16.46 -3.07 -13.31
CA ASP A 24 -16.51 -1.67 -13.76
C ASP A 24 -15.99 -0.63 -12.72
N GLY A 25 -15.69 -1.08 -11.49
CA GLY A 25 -15.21 -0.23 -10.41
C GLY A 25 -16.30 0.35 -9.52
N SER A 26 -17.58 0.15 -9.83
CA SER A 26 -18.64 0.49 -8.88
C SER A 26 -18.53 -0.33 -7.59
N ILE A 27 -19.01 0.24 -6.51
CA ILE A 27 -19.12 -0.45 -5.22
C ILE A 27 -20.60 -0.61 -4.88
N LEU A 28 -20.97 -1.82 -4.47
CA LEU A 28 -22.24 -2.09 -3.82
C LEU A 28 -22.00 -2.35 -2.33
N LEU A 29 -22.64 -1.56 -1.47
CA LEU A 29 -22.70 -1.83 -0.04
C LEU A 29 -23.98 -2.60 0.30
N LYS A 30 -23.83 -3.79 0.89
CA LYS A 30 -24.94 -4.56 1.49
C LYS A 30 -24.92 -4.39 3.01
N ILE A 31 -25.86 -3.59 3.53
CA ILE A 31 -25.89 -3.13 4.92
C ILE A 31 -27.05 -3.80 5.67
N GLY A 32 -26.77 -4.41 6.83
CA GLY A 32 -27.83 -5.07 7.61
C GLY A 32 -28.30 -6.37 6.95
N GLY A 33 -29.58 -6.73 7.08
CA GLY A 33 -30.08 -8.03 6.59
C GLY A 33 -29.50 -9.24 7.34
N ASP A 34 -29.74 -10.44 6.83
CA ASP A 34 -29.10 -11.66 7.35
C ASP A 34 -27.77 -11.95 6.65
N LEU A 35 -27.00 -12.90 7.22
CA LEU A 35 -25.68 -13.25 6.70
C LEU A 35 -25.76 -13.88 5.31
N SER A 36 -26.76 -14.74 5.10
CA SER A 36 -26.94 -15.48 3.86
C SER A 36 -27.16 -14.54 2.67
N TRP A 37 -27.91 -13.45 2.87
CA TRP A 37 -28.13 -12.40 1.90
C TRP A 37 -26.91 -11.49 1.75
N ARG A 38 -26.33 -11.02 2.86
CA ARG A 38 -25.16 -10.12 2.81
C ARG A 38 -23.97 -10.76 2.13
N PHE A 39 -23.76 -12.06 2.31
CA PHE A 39 -22.58 -12.77 1.79
C PHE A 39 -22.86 -13.47 0.45
N ASN A 40 -24.07 -13.32 -0.10
CA ASN A 40 -24.55 -14.13 -1.23
C ASN A 40 -24.34 -15.64 -0.99
N ASN A 41 -24.49 -16.07 0.27
CA ASN A 41 -24.12 -17.37 0.76
C ASN A 41 -25.36 -18.06 1.37
N PRO A 42 -26.27 -18.60 0.53
CA PRO A 42 -27.54 -19.21 0.97
C PRO A 42 -27.40 -20.45 1.83
N GLY A 43 -26.19 -20.97 2.05
CA GLY A 43 -25.95 -22.10 2.94
C GLY A 43 -25.12 -21.75 4.17
N ASN A 44 -24.75 -20.47 4.37
CA ASN A 44 -23.72 -20.07 5.32
C ASN A 44 -22.48 -20.99 5.22
N LEU A 45 -22.03 -21.26 3.99
CA LEU A 45 -20.88 -22.11 3.75
C LEU A 45 -19.64 -21.52 4.40
N ILE A 46 -18.96 -22.32 5.22
CA ILE A 46 -17.64 -22.00 5.78
C ILE A 46 -16.63 -21.85 4.65
N ALA A 47 -15.76 -20.87 4.73
CA ALA A 47 -14.67 -20.62 3.80
C ALA A 47 -13.72 -21.82 3.76
N SER A 48 -13.63 -22.46 2.60
CA SER A 48 -12.67 -23.52 2.34
C SER A 48 -11.26 -22.93 2.22
N LYS A 49 -10.26 -23.65 2.76
CA LYS A 49 -8.83 -23.38 2.50
C LYS A 49 -8.48 -23.60 1.02
N ASP A 50 -9.14 -24.56 0.39
CA ASP A 50 -9.05 -24.83 -1.04
C ASP A 50 -10.15 -24.06 -1.79
N ILE A 51 -9.75 -22.98 -2.46
CA ILE A 51 -10.68 -22.09 -3.17
C ILE A 51 -11.35 -22.76 -4.38
N SER A 52 -10.73 -23.80 -4.96
CA SER A 52 -11.27 -24.49 -6.14
C SER A 52 -12.61 -25.18 -5.85
N LYS A 53 -12.86 -25.53 -4.59
CA LYS A 53 -14.11 -26.12 -4.09
C LYS A 53 -15.25 -25.11 -3.92
N GLN A 54 -14.96 -23.82 -4.06
CA GLN A 54 -15.92 -22.73 -3.89
C GLN A 54 -15.85 -21.75 -5.08
N PRO A 55 -16.21 -22.21 -6.29
CA PRO A 55 -16.20 -21.35 -7.47
C PRO A 55 -17.13 -20.16 -7.27
N GLY A 56 -16.68 -18.98 -7.72
CA GLY A 56 -17.41 -17.72 -7.53
C GLY A 56 -17.24 -17.09 -6.14
N ARG A 57 -16.45 -17.69 -5.23
CA ARG A 57 -16.07 -17.01 -3.98
C ARG A 57 -15.14 -15.84 -4.27
N ILE A 58 -15.46 -14.67 -3.73
CA ILE A 58 -14.72 -13.41 -3.92
C ILE A 58 -14.31 -12.73 -2.61
N GLY A 59 -14.72 -13.27 -1.46
CA GLY A 59 -14.36 -12.75 -0.15
C GLY A 59 -14.55 -13.77 0.97
N ILE A 60 -14.13 -13.38 2.17
CA ILE A 60 -14.30 -14.13 3.40
C ILE A 60 -14.82 -13.16 4.47
N GLY A 61 -15.81 -13.59 5.26
CA GLY A 61 -16.35 -12.82 6.36
C GLY A 61 -16.33 -13.60 7.66
N THR A 62 -15.64 -13.07 8.65
CA THR A 62 -15.66 -13.58 10.03
C THR A 62 -16.81 -12.95 10.80
N VAL A 63 -17.57 -13.77 11.52
CA VAL A 63 -18.70 -13.34 12.34
C VAL A 63 -18.37 -13.65 13.79
N ASN A 64 -18.79 -12.78 14.72
CA ASN A 64 -18.65 -13.06 16.14
C ASN A 64 -19.52 -14.25 16.52
N ASN A 65 -18.90 -15.42 16.63
CA ASN A 65 -19.43 -16.68 17.14
C ASN A 65 -18.39 -17.24 18.12
N PRO A 66 -18.78 -17.88 19.25
CA PRO A 66 -17.87 -18.56 20.18
C PRO A 66 -16.77 -19.41 19.52
N ASN A 67 -17.04 -20.03 18.36
CA ASN A 67 -16.08 -20.90 17.65
C ASN A 67 -15.37 -20.23 16.44
N LYS A 68 -15.64 -18.94 16.18
CA LYS A 68 -15.02 -18.10 15.11
C LYS A 68 -14.85 -18.81 13.75
N HIS A 69 -15.96 -19.16 13.11
CA HIS A 69 -15.91 -19.64 11.72
C HIS A 69 -15.82 -18.48 10.73
N ASP A 70 -14.96 -18.65 9.74
CA ASP A 70 -14.87 -17.78 8.57
C ASP A 70 -15.86 -18.27 7.50
N PHE A 71 -16.75 -17.41 7.03
CA PHE A 71 -17.75 -17.75 6.01
C PHE A 71 -17.32 -17.25 4.64
N ALA A 72 -17.67 -18.00 3.60
CA ALA A 72 -17.44 -17.59 2.21
C ALA A 72 -18.38 -16.43 1.81
N ILE A 73 -17.86 -15.50 1.01
CA ILE A 73 -18.65 -14.46 0.33
C ILE A 73 -18.57 -14.70 -1.17
N PHE A 74 -19.73 -14.79 -1.84
CA PHE A 74 -19.82 -15.14 -3.26
C PHE A 74 -20.16 -13.94 -4.15
N ALA A 75 -19.71 -13.97 -5.40
CA ALA A 75 -19.95 -12.92 -6.38
C ALA A 75 -21.43 -12.73 -6.69
N SER A 76 -22.22 -13.80 -6.62
CA SER A 76 -23.65 -13.73 -6.79
C SER A 76 -24.34 -14.79 -5.93
N TYR A 77 -25.63 -14.59 -5.68
CA TYR A 77 -26.44 -15.58 -4.98
C TYR A 77 -26.44 -16.93 -5.70
N LYS A 78 -26.45 -16.90 -7.05
CA LYS A 78 -26.36 -18.09 -7.91
C LYS A 78 -25.04 -18.84 -7.70
N ASP A 79 -23.93 -18.13 -7.55
CA ASP A 79 -22.63 -18.76 -7.27
C ASP A 79 -22.63 -19.43 -5.89
N GLY A 80 -23.24 -18.81 -4.89
CA GLY A 80 -23.43 -19.42 -3.57
C GLY A 80 -24.29 -20.69 -3.62
N ILE A 81 -25.37 -20.70 -4.41
CA ILE A 81 -26.18 -21.91 -4.66
C ILE A 81 -25.32 -23.01 -5.32
N ASN A 82 -24.56 -22.65 -6.35
CA ASN A 82 -23.70 -23.60 -7.07
C ASN A 82 -22.63 -24.20 -6.15
N ALA A 83 -21.99 -23.38 -5.31
CA ALA A 83 -21.00 -23.83 -4.35
C ALA A 83 -21.61 -24.79 -3.31
N LYS A 84 -22.84 -24.50 -2.84
CA LYS A 84 -23.58 -25.40 -1.94
C LYS A 84 -23.84 -26.74 -2.62
N LYS A 85 -24.32 -26.71 -3.86
CA LYS A 85 -24.56 -27.92 -4.67
C LYS A 85 -23.31 -28.79 -4.80
N LEU A 86 -22.17 -28.18 -5.12
CA LEU A 86 -20.88 -28.88 -5.23
C LEU A 86 -20.42 -29.45 -3.89
N LEU A 87 -20.59 -28.72 -2.79
CA LEU A 87 -20.24 -29.20 -1.46
C LEU A 87 -21.09 -30.44 -1.08
N LEU A 88 -22.40 -30.36 -1.25
CA LEU A 88 -23.32 -31.44 -0.88
C LEU A 88 -23.05 -32.69 -1.72
N LYS A 89 -22.91 -32.56 -3.05
CA LYS A 89 -22.63 -33.72 -3.91
C LYS A 89 -21.21 -34.26 -3.73
N GLY A 90 -20.22 -33.38 -3.56
CA GLY A 90 -18.81 -33.77 -3.49
C GLY A 90 -18.40 -34.33 -2.13
N LYS A 91 -18.62 -33.55 -1.05
CA LYS A 91 -18.18 -33.93 0.29
C LYS A 91 -19.17 -34.86 1.00
N TYR A 92 -20.46 -34.66 0.76
CA TYR A 92 -21.53 -35.36 1.48
C TYR A 92 -22.30 -36.35 0.60
N GLY A 93 -21.88 -36.57 -0.64
CA GLY A 93 -22.60 -37.42 -1.61
C GLY A 93 -22.87 -38.82 -1.07
N SER A 94 -21.89 -39.43 -0.38
CA SER A 94 -22.03 -40.77 0.18
C SER A 94 -22.74 -40.82 1.54
N SER A 95 -23.12 -39.68 2.11
CA SER A 95 -23.74 -39.59 3.42
C SER A 95 -25.26 -39.52 3.35
N THR A 96 -25.93 -40.01 4.39
CA THR A 96 -27.36 -39.72 4.64
C THR A 96 -27.53 -38.28 5.15
N ILE A 97 -28.78 -37.80 5.22
CA ILE A 97 -29.07 -36.45 5.73
C ILE A 97 -28.59 -36.29 7.18
N ASP A 98 -28.81 -37.29 8.04
CA ASP A 98 -28.37 -37.27 9.44
C ASP A 98 -26.84 -37.16 9.55
N GLU A 99 -26.10 -38.00 8.79
CA GLU A 99 -24.63 -37.99 8.77
C GLU A 99 -24.05 -36.68 8.23
N MET A 100 -24.69 -36.13 7.18
CA MET A 100 -24.31 -34.87 6.58
C MET A 100 -24.46 -33.74 7.60
N ILE A 101 -25.63 -33.63 8.24
CA ILE A 101 -25.94 -32.54 9.16
C ILE A 101 -25.12 -32.59 10.44
N ALA A 102 -24.82 -33.79 10.95
CA ALA A 102 -23.89 -33.95 12.08
C ALA A 102 -22.51 -33.32 11.82
N LYS A 103 -22.07 -33.24 10.55
CA LYS A 103 -20.81 -32.62 10.12
C LYS A 103 -20.98 -31.18 9.60
N TYR A 104 -22.14 -30.84 9.06
CA TYR A 104 -22.43 -29.53 8.46
C TYR A 104 -22.79 -28.50 9.52
N ALA A 105 -23.63 -28.88 10.48
CA ALA A 105 -24.08 -28.05 11.60
C ALA A 105 -23.94 -28.85 12.91
N PRO A 106 -22.71 -29.09 13.39
CA PRO A 106 -22.45 -29.97 14.51
C PRO A 106 -22.98 -29.40 15.82
N LYS A 107 -23.32 -30.29 16.77
CA LYS A 107 -23.79 -29.93 18.12
C LYS A 107 -22.73 -29.13 18.91
N SER A 108 -21.43 -29.35 18.63
CA SER A 108 -20.32 -28.60 19.24
C SER A 108 -20.39 -27.09 18.97
N ASP A 109 -21.09 -26.68 17.92
CA ASP A 109 -21.28 -25.28 17.53
C ASP A 109 -22.62 -24.71 18.07
N GLY A 110 -23.28 -25.42 19.00
CA GLY A 110 -24.56 -25.01 19.58
C GLY A 110 -25.78 -25.33 18.70
N ASN A 111 -25.61 -26.13 17.65
CA ASN A 111 -26.70 -26.54 16.77
C ASN A 111 -27.49 -27.73 17.34
N ASP A 112 -28.68 -27.97 16.77
CA ASP A 112 -29.45 -29.20 16.92
C ASP A 112 -29.41 -30.01 15.60
N PRO A 113 -28.43 -30.91 15.42
CA PRO A 113 -28.30 -31.69 14.18
C PRO A 113 -29.53 -32.54 13.88
N LYS A 114 -30.18 -33.09 14.91
CA LYS A 114 -31.31 -34.00 14.73
C LYS A 114 -32.55 -33.23 14.25
N GLY A 115 -32.92 -32.16 14.96
CA GLY A 115 -34.03 -31.31 14.53
C GLY A 115 -33.78 -30.63 13.19
N TYR A 116 -32.52 -30.36 12.82
CA TYR A 116 -32.17 -29.89 11.48
C TYR A 116 -32.38 -30.99 10.43
N ALA A 117 -31.86 -32.21 10.63
CA ALA A 117 -32.11 -33.32 9.71
C ALA A 117 -33.61 -33.58 9.53
N ASP A 118 -34.39 -33.56 10.61
CA ASP A 118 -35.86 -33.71 10.60
C ASP A 118 -36.53 -32.63 9.73
N HIS A 119 -36.12 -31.37 9.87
CA HIS A 119 -36.60 -30.27 9.04
C HIS A 119 -36.32 -30.49 7.55
N ILE A 120 -35.12 -30.95 7.20
CA ILE A 120 -34.76 -31.23 5.79
C ILE A 120 -35.62 -32.35 5.23
N ILE A 121 -35.78 -33.44 5.98
CA ILE A 121 -36.57 -34.61 5.55
C ILE A 121 -38.02 -34.20 5.33
N ASN A 122 -38.63 -33.51 6.29
CA ASN A 122 -40.02 -33.07 6.22
C ASN A 122 -40.26 -32.10 5.05
N TYR A 123 -39.30 -31.21 4.77
CA TYR A 123 -39.41 -30.26 3.66
C TYR A 123 -39.18 -30.90 2.29
N SER A 124 -38.22 -31.80 2.18
CA SER A 124 -37.78 -32.36 0.90
C SER A 124 -38.57 -33.60 0.47
N GLY A 125 -39.12 -34.35 1.42
CA GLY A 125 -39.68 -35.68 1.18
C GLY A 125 -38.62 -36.76 0.97
N ALA A 126 -37.34 -36.45 1.20
CA ALA A 126 -36.25 -37.42 1.07
C ALA A 126 -36.35 -38.51 2.15
N SER A 127 -35.98 -39.75 1.79
CA SER A 127 -35.89 -40.82 2.78
C SER A 127 -34.70 -40.59 3.71
N ARG A 128 -34.87 -40.86 5.01
CA ARG A 128 -33.82 -40.71 6.03
C ARG A 128 -32.58 -41.58 5.76
N THR A 129 -32.77 -42.74 5.13
CA THR A 129 -31.69 -43.69 4.82
C THR A 129 -31.08 -43.46 3.44
N GLN A 130 -31.67 -42.57 2.61
CA GLN A 130 -31.17 -42.27 1.28
C GLN A 130 -29.91 -41.40 1.36
N LYS A 131 -28.89 -41.75 0.58
CA LYS A 131 -27.68 -40.94 0.47
C LYS A 131 -27.92 -39.75 -0.45
N ILE A 132 -27.19 -38.66 -0.24
CA ILE A 132 -27.30 -37.44 -1.04
C ILE A 132 -27.05 -37.70 -2.55
N SER A 133 -26.11 -38.61 -2.88
CA SER A 133 -25.78 -38.97 -4.27
C SER A 133 -26.86 -39.80 -4.97
N ASP A 134 -27.74 -40.46 -4.22
CA ASP A 134 -28.82 -41.32 -4.74
C ASP A 134 -30.13 -40.55 -4.93
N MET A 135 -30.16 -39.25 -4.62
CA MET A 135 -31.36 -38.41 -4.77
C MET A 135 -31.54 -37.96 -6.22
N ASP A 136 -32.79 -38.00 -6.69
CA ASP A 136 -33.15 -37.32 -7.94
C ASP A 136 -32.95 -35.80 -7.82
N ASN A 137 -32.92 -35.11 -8.97
CA ASN A 137 -32.67 -33.67 -8.99
C ASN A 137 -33.76 -32.88 -8.25
N ALA A 138 -35.04 -33.25 -8.32
CA ALA A 138 -36.12 -32.49 -7.69
C ALA A 138 -36.04 -32.60 -6.16
N THR A 139 -35.83 -33.80 -5.64
CA THR A 139 -35.63 -34.09 -4.22
C THR A 139 -34.38 -33.39 -3.69
N PHE A 140 -33.27 -33.47 -4.42
CA PHE A 140 -32.02 -32.79 -4.05
C PHE A 140 -32.15 -31.26 -4.02
N GLU A 141 -32.84 -30.66 -4.99
CA GLU A 141 -33.10 -29.21 -4.99
C GLU A 141 -33.97 -28.80 -3.79
N LYS A 142 -34.97 -29.59 -3.40
CA LYS A 142 -35.73 -29.34 -2.17
C LYS A 142 -34.87 -29.46 -0.91
N VAL A 143 -33.93 -30.41 -0.85
CA VAL A 143 -32.94 -30.49 0.25
C VAL A 143 -32.11 -29.20 0.33
N MET A 144 -31.62 -28.70 -0.80
CA MET A 144 -30.87 -27.43 -0.85
C MET A 144 -31.70 -26.24 -0.38
N GLN A 145 -32.99 -26.19 -0.74
CA GLN A 145 -33.92 -25.15 -0.27
C GLN A 145 -34.21 -25.26 1.23
N ALA A 146 -34.35 -26.49 1.75
CA ALA A 146 -34.57 -26.72 3.18
C ALA A 146 -33.40 -26.22 4.03
N ILE A 147 -32.17 -26.52 3.60
CA ILE A 147 -30.93 -26.01 4.21
C ILE A 147 -30.94 -24.49 4.19
N GLN A 148 -31.23 -23.88 3.03
CA GLN A 148 -31.27 -22.43 2.91
C GLN A 148 -32.22 -21.80 3.92
N LYS A 149 -33.47 -22.29 3.99
CA LYS A 149 -34.47 -21.80 4.94
C LYS A 149 -34.05 -21.94 6.40
N LYS A 150 -33.22 -22.94 6.73
CA LYS A 150 -32.72 -23.14 8.10
C LYS A 150 -31.55 -22.21 8.42
N GLU A 151 -30.65 -22.00 7.47
CA GLU A 151 -29.44 -21.17 7.63
C GLU A 151 -29.73 -19.66 7.63
N GLY A 152 -30.74 -19.23 6.87
CA GLY A 152 -31.12 -17.83 6.78
C GLY A 152 -32.38 -17.66 5.95
N SER A 153 -33.23 -16.71 6.34
CA SER A 153 -34.44 -16.43 5.57
C SER A 153 -34.16 -15.72 4.24
N GLY A 154 -32.90 -15.35 3.97
CA GLY A 154 -32.54 -14.45 2.89
C GLY A 154 -33.02 -13.03 3.15
N LYS A 155 -33.23 -12.67 4.42
CA LYS A 155 -33.80 -11.37 4.79
C LYS A 155 -32.88 -10.26 4.30
N GLU A 156 -33.42 -9.47 3.39
CA GLU A 156 -32.68 -8.40 2.75
C GLU A 156 -32.42 -7.25 3.74
N GLY A 157 -31.27 -6.62 3.55
CA GLY A 157 -30.93 -5.36 4.19
C GLY A 157 -31.13 -4.19 3.23
N LYS A 158 -30.30 -3.17 3.40
CA LYS A 158 -30.22 -2.04 2.46
C LYS A 158 -29.08 -2.28 1.47
N GLU A 159 -29.35 -2.02 0.20
CA GLU A 159 -28.33 -1.93 -0.85
C GLU A 159 -28.06 -0.46 -1.17
N GLU A 160 -26.78 -0.11 -1.31
CA GLU A 160 -26.36 1.24 -1.65
C GLU A 160 -25.23 1.20 -2.67
N TRP A 161 -25.48 1.76 -3.85
CA TRP A 161 -24.50 1.84 -4.92
C TRP A 161 -23.68 3.12 -4.79
N ILE A 162 -22.36 2.96 -4.80
CA ILE A 162 -21.41 4.06 -4.76
C ILE A 162 -20.62 4.04 -6.07
N LYS A 163 -20.73 5.15 -6.81
CA LYS A 163 -19.88 5.36 -7.99
C LYS A 163 -18.47 5.69 -7.52
N THR A 164 -17.47 5.15 -8.20
CA THR A 164 -16.08 5.37 -7.77
C THR A 164 -15.13 5.64 -8.93
N THR A 165 -14.04 6.35 -8.66
CA THR A 165 -12.91 6.44 -9.58
C THR A 165 -11.70 5.75 -8.97
N LYS A 166 -11.18 4.74 -9.66
CA LYS A 166 -9.88 4.12 -9.36
C LYS A 166 -8.83 4.62 -10.34
N ILE A 167 -7.74 5.19 -9.83
CA ILE A 167 -6.66 5.76 -10.64
C ILE A 167 -5.37 5.00 -10.34
N THR A 168 -4.74 4.47 -11.38
CA THR A 168 -3.46 3.76 -11.33
C THR A 168 -2.43 4.54 -12.13
N LEU A 169 -1.29 4.86 -11.55
CA LEU A 169 -0.16 5.46 -12.24
C LEU A 169 0.83 4.36 -12.65
N SER A 170 1.20 4.34 -13.92
CA SER A 170 2.14 3.38 -14.51
C SER A 170 3.14 4.09 -15.42
N ASP A 171 4.37 3.60 -15.54
CA ASP A 171 5.32 4.08 -16.56
C ASP A 171 5.19 3.30 -17.88
N GLY A 172 4.23 2.37 -17.96
CA GLY A 172 4.01 1.46 -19.09
C GLY A 172 4.78 0.14 -18.97
N THR A 173 5.67 0.01 -18.00
CA THR A 173 6.39 -1.25 -17.69
C THR A 173 6.13 -1.75 -16.27
N LYS A 174 5.92 -0.83 -15.33
CA LYS A 174 5.64 -1.11 -13.92
C LYS A 174 4.73 -0.02 -13.32
N PRO A 175 4.03 -0.34 -12.22
CA PRO A 175 3.36 0.69 -11.45
C PRO A 175 4.34 1.72 -10.91
N VAL A 176 3.94 2.99 -10.91
CA VAL A 176 4.71 4.07 -10.29
C VAL A 176 4.29 4.14 -8.83
N VAL A 177 5.12 3.60 -7.94
CA VAL A 177 4.85 3.48 -6.50
C VAL A 177 5.33 4.71 -5.75
N GLY A 178 4.59 5.13 -4.72
CA GLY A 178 4.96 6.23 -3.81
C GLY A 178 4.99 7.59 -4.47
N TYR A 179 4.30 7.77 -5.59
CA TYR A 179 4.35 9.00 -6.37
C TYR A 179 3.38 10.04 -5.81
N PRO A 180 3.87 11.25 -5.46
CA PRO A 180 3.02 12.30 -4.92
C PRO A 180 2.15 12.92 -6.00
N LEU A 181 0.86 12.99 -5.70
CA LEU A 181 -0.15 13.62 -6.53
C LEU A 181 -1.03 14.50 -5.65
N LYS A 182 -1.34 15.70 -6.12
CA LYS A 182 -2.34 16.57 -5.50
C LYS A 182 -3.70 16.21 -6.07
N VAL A 183 -4.61 15.74 -5.23
CA VAL A 183 -5.93 15.27 -5.62
C VAL A 183 -6.98 16.20 -5.06
N THR A 184 -7.72 16.89 -5.92
CA THR A 184 -8.84 17.75 -5.54
C THR A 184 -10.14 17.01 -5.77
N LEU A 185 -10.92 16.84 -4.70
CA LEU A 185 -12.25 16.24 -4.70
C LEU A 185 -13.26 17.31 -4.24
N GLY A 186 -14.13 17.74 -5.15
CA GLY A 186 -15.01 18.89 -4.93
C GLY A 186 -14.19 20.15 -4.64
N THR A 187 -14.26 20.63 -3.40
CA THR A 187 -13.51 21.81 -2.90
C THR A 187 -12.29 21.45 -2.06
N CYS A 188 -12.12 20.17 -1.69
CA CYS A 188 -11.04 19.71 -0.83
C CYS A 188 -9.85 19.25 -1.68
N THR A 189 -8.63 19.59 -1.26
CA THR A 189 -7.40 19.10 -1.91
C THR A 189 -6.59 18.29 -0.92
N TYR A 190 -6.09 17.15 -1.40
CA TYR A 190 -5.31 16.19 -0.63
C TYR A 190 -3.97 15.94 -1.32
N GLU A 191 -2.95 15.62 -0.55
CA GLU A 191 -1.68 15.10 -1.07
C GLU A 191 -1.66 13.59 -0.87
N TRP A 192 -1.76 12.85 -1.97
CA TRP A 192 -1.80 11.40 -1.96
C TRP A 192 -0.55 10.82 -2.60
N LEU A 193 -0.14 9.66 -2.08
CA LEU A 193 0.89 8.83 -2.67
C LEU A 193 0.23 7.62 -3.33
N THR A 194 0.75 7.21 -4.47
CA THR A 194 0.37 5.93 -5.07
C THR A 194 0.88 4.75 -4.23
N ASN A 195 0.11 3.67 -4.12
CA ASN A 195 0.48 2.47 -3.38
C ASN A 195 1.45 1.56 -4.19
N ASN A 196 1.73 0.35 -3.68
CA ASN A 196 2.62 -0.63 -4.33
C ASN A 196 2.14 -1.13 -5.71
N TYR A 197 0.89 -0.89 -6.05
CA TYR A 197 0.28 -1.18 -7.34
C TYR A 197 0.13 0.07 -8.21
N GLY A 198 0.74 1.19 -7.80
CA GLY A 198 0.63 2.48 -8.46
C GLY A 198 -0.74 3.13 -8.28
N GLU A 199 -1.59 2.61 -7.40
CA GLU A 199 -2.97 3.07 -7.27
C GLU A 199 -3.08 4.21 -6.25
N LEU A 200 -3.89 5.22 -6.56
CA LEU A 200 -4.37 6.19 -5.58
C LEU A 200 -5.45 5.55 -4.67
N PRO A 201 -5.69 6.11 -3.48
CA PRO A 201 -6.88 5.80 -2.70
C PRO A 201 -8.15 5.84 -3.57
N LEU A 202 -9.06 4.90 -3.34
CA LEU A 202 -10.30 4.83 -4.11
C LEU A 202 -11.14 6.08 -3.87
N ILE A 203 -11.56 6.73 -4.95
CA ILE A 203 -12.33 7.97 -4.86
C ILE A 203 -13.82 7.62 -4.94
N ALA A 204 -14.51 7.64 -3.80
CA ALA A 204 -15.97 7.55 -3.78
C ALA A 204 -16.60 8.86 -4.23
N HIS A 205 -17.60 8.80 -5.13
CA HIS A 205 -18.34 9.97 -5.58
C HIS A 205 -19.46 10.23 -4.58
N LEU A 206 -19.23 11.19 -3.68
CA LEU A 206 -20.18 11.48 -2.61
C LEU A 206 -21.46 12.13 -3.16
N ASN A 207 -21.32 12.94 -4.21
CA ASN A 207 -22.42 13.66 -4.86
C ASN A 207 -22.25 13.59 -6.38
N ASP A 208 -23.36 13.57 -7.13
CA ASP A 208 -23.31 13.60 -8.60
C ASP A 208 -22.60 14.87 -9.10
N GLY A 209 -21.66 14.70 -10.03
CA GLY A 209 -20.90 15.81 -10.60
C GLY A 209 -19.75 16.32 -9.73
N MET A 210 -19.41 15.60 -8.64
CA MET A 210 -18.23 15.90 -7.82
C MET A 210 -16.98 16.08 -8.70
N ARG A 211 -16.32 17.23 -8.62
CA ARG A 211 -15.07 17.50 -9.34
C ARG A 211 -13.99 16.55 -8.84
N ILE A 212 -13.29 15.88 -9.75
CA ILE A 212 -12.10 15.09 -9.46
C ILE A 212 -10.98 15.65 -10.32
N GLU A 213 -9.92 16.15 -9.69
CA GLU A 213 -8.74 16.66 -10.38
C GLU A 213 -7.49 16.06 -9.74
N VAL A 214 -6.55 15.62 -10.55
CA VAL A 214 -5.27 15.07 -10.12
C VAL A 214 -4.16 15.87 -10.79
N LYS A 215 -3.29 16.44 -9.97
CA LYS A 215 -2.12 17.20 -10.39
C LYS A 215 -0.84 16.48 -10.03
N SER A 216 0.14 16.59 -10.93
CA SER A 216 1.52 16.19 -10.66
C SER A 216 2.41 17.43 -10.67
N SER A 217 3.39 17.45 -9.76
CA SER A 217 4.45 18.45 -9.79
C SER A 217 5.57 17.99 -10.71
N SER A 218 5.92 18.82 -11.68
CA SER A 218 7.11 18.64 -12.51
C SER A 218 8.41 18.83 -11.70
N PRO A 219 9.57 18.38 -12.19
CA PRO A 219 10.86 18.60 -11.52
C PRO A 219 11.22 20.08 -11.28
N SER A 220 10.62 21.01 -12.02
CA SER A 220 10.78 22.46 -11.83
C SER A 220 9.80 23.05 -10.81
N GLY A 221 9.01 22.22 -10.12
CA GLY A 221 8.01 22.65 -9.12
C GLY A 221 6.70 23.16 -9.72
N LYS A 222 6.55 23.18 -11.05
CA LYS A 222 5.30 23.57 -11.71
C LYS A 222 4.28 22.44 -11.61
N GLU A 223 3.09 22.73 -11.12
CA GLU A 223 1.96 21.79 -11.07
C GLU A 223 1.26 21.71 -12.43
N GLU A 224 0.96 20.49 -12.86
CA GLU A 224 0.24 20.18 -14.08
C GLU A 224 -0.94 19.26 -13.79
N VAL A 225 -2.12 19.57 -14.33
CA VAL A 225 -3.29 18.71 -14.23
C VAL A 225 -3.09 17.52 -15.17
N ILE A 226 -2.93 16.33 -14.61
CA ILE A 226 -2.72 15.09 -15.36
C ILE A 226 -4.01 14.28 -15.54
N TYR A 227 -5.05 14.61 -14.78
CA TYR A 227 -6.39 14.06 -14.94
C TYR A 227 -7.44 14.99 -14.35
N ALA A 228 -8.57 15.13 -15.04
CA ALA A 228 -9.73 15.85 -14.54
C ALA A 228 -11.02 15.18 -15.03
N ALA A 229 -12.01 15.06 -14.15
CA ALA A 229 -13.33 14.52 -14.48
C ALA A 229 -14.40 15.01 -13.50
N THR A 230 -15.65 14.67 -13.82
CA THR A 230 -16.81 14.78 -12.95
C THR A 230 -17.27 13.39 -12.51
N GLY A 231 -17.62 13.24 -11.24
CA GLY A 231 -18.07 11.98 -10.63
C GLY A 231 -19.50 11.62 -11.01
N LEU A 232 -19.77 11.43 -12.30
CA LEU A 232 -21.09 11.04 -12.83
C LEU A 232 -21.22 9.53 -13.04
N GLU A 233 -20.10 8.84 -13.25
CA GLU A 233 -20.03 7.40 -13.56
C GLU A 233 -18.79 6.78 -12.94
N SER A 234 -18.84 5.49 -12.61
CA SER A 234 -17.66 4.77 -12.14
C SER A 234 -16.60 4.65 -13.22
N LYS A 235 -15.32 4.83 -12.88
CA LYS A 235 -14.20 4.75 -13.83
C LYS A 235 -12.98 4.06 -13.23
N ARG A 236 -12.29 3.26 -14.05
CA ARG A 236 -10.94 2.76 -13.76
C ARG A 236 -9.98 3.32 -14.80
N ILE A 237 -8.94 4.01 -14.35
CA ILE A 237 -8.07 4.80 -15.23
C ILE A 237 -6.62 4.44 -14.94
N VAL A 238 -5.85 4.24 -16.01
CA VAL A 238 -4.39 4.10 -15.93
C VAL A 238 -3.76 5.37 -16.50
N LEU A 239 -3.14 6.17 -15.65
CA LEU A 239 -2.34 7.32 -16.06
C LEU A 239 -0.92 6.85 -16.39
N LYS A 240 -0.46 7.15 -17.61
CA LYS A 240 0.88 6.76 -18.07
C LYS A 240 1.87 7.92 -17.87
N LYS A 241 2.86 7.73 -17.00
CA LYS A 241 3.97 8.68 -16.84
C LYS A 241 5.04 8.36 -17.88
N LYS A 242 5.17 9.19 -18.94
CA LYS A 242 6.29 9.06 -19.89
C LYS A 242 7.60 9.34 -19.15
N SER A 243 8.55 8.41 -19.19
CA SER A 243 9.91 8.64 -18.70
C SER A 243 10.58 9.73 -19.54
N THR A 244 11.17 10.74 -18.90
CA THR A 244 12.08 11.67 -19.58
C THR A 244 13.30 10.86 -20.03
N GLN A 245 13.46 10.65 -21.34
CA GLN A 245 14.68 10.06 -21.88
C GLN A 245 15.77 11.13 -21.85
N TYR A 246 16.85 10.86 -21.14
CA TYR A 246 18.10 11.59 -21.31
C TYR A 246 18.92 10.85 -22.36
N THR A 247 19.07 11.44 -23.55
CA THR A 247 19.99 10.94 -24.56
C THR A 247 21.40 11.37 -24.21
N ALA A 248 22.30 10.40 -23.96
CA ALA A 248 23.74 10.63 -23.99
C ALA A 248 24.25 10.40 -25.42
N HIS A 249 25.03 11.32 -25.97
CA HIS A 249 25.73 11.10 -27.23
C HIS A 249 26.76 9.98 -27.04
N THR A 250 26.58 8.86 -27.73
CA THR A 250 27.59 7.81 -27.89
C THR A 250 28.02 7.76 -29.35
N LEU A 251 29.30 7.47 -29.60
CA LEU A 251 29.88 7.35 -30.94
C LEU A 251 29.23 6.19 -31.72
N PRO A 252 29.12 6.29 -33.06
CA PRO A 252 28.35 5.34 -33.86
C PRO A 252 29.04 3.97 -33.94
N GLU A 253 28.33 2.93 -33.55
CA GLU A 253 28.67 1.55 -33.89
C GLU A 253 27.78 1.10 -35.07
N GLN A 254 28.41 0.63 -36.15
CA GLN A 254 27.69 0.20 -37.35
C GLN A 254 27.48 -1.32 -37.36
N PRO A 255 26.25 -1.83 -37.15
CA PRO A 255 25.95 -3.24 -37.38
C PRO A 255 25.66 -3.53 -38.85
N LYS A 256 26.26 -4.60 -39.39
CA LYS A 256 25.97 -5.15 -40.73
C LYS A 256 24.59 -5.83 -40.77
N LYS A 257 23.81 -5.55 -41.83
CA LYS A 257 22.48 -6.15 -42.09
C LYS A 257 22.55 -7.61 -42.60
N PRO A 258 21.73 -8.53 -42.05
CA PRO A 258 21.34 -9.76 -42.75
C PRO A 258 19.91 -9.68 -43.33
N ARG A 259 19.74 -10.29 -44.50
CA ARG A 259 18.57 -10.26 -45.40
C ARG A 259 17.41 -11.17 -44.91
N GLU A 260 16.17 -10.68 -45.05
CA GLU A 260 14.93 -11.25 -44.54
C GLU A 260 14.41 -12.49 -45.29
N LYS A 261 14.02 -13.53 -44.53
CA LYS A 261 12.88 -14.39 -44.87
C LYS A 261 11.63 -13.72 -44.31
N SER A 262 10.54 -13.66 -45.08
CA SER A 262 9.29 -12.99 -44.68
C SER A 262 8.74 -13.62 -43.40
N LYS A 263 9.01 -12.98 -42.27
CA LYS A 263 8.46 -13.35 -40.97
C LYS A 263 6.96 -13.08 -40.98
N PRO A 264 6.14 -13.90 -40.29
CA PRO A 264 4.77 -13.52 -39.99
C PRO A 264 4.77 -12.12 -39.38
N LYS A 265 3.80 -11.29 -39.76
CA LYS A 265 3.71 -9.93 -39.21
C LYS A 265 3.52 -10.04 -37.69
N PRO A 266 4.30 -9.29 -36.89
CA PRO A 266 4.12 -9.29 -35.45
C PRO A 266 2.73 -8.75 -35.10
N ILE A 267 2.01 -9.48 -34.26
CA ILE A 267 0.82 -9.01 -33.57
C ILE A 267 1.28 -8.44 -32.23
N GLU A 268 0.99 -7.16 -31.99
CA GLU A 268 1.21 -6.56 -30.68
C GLU A 268 -0.01 -6.84 -29.81
N TYR A 269 0.20 -7.54 -28.70
CA TYR A 269 -0.85 -7.86 -27.73
C TYR A 269 -0.55 -7.19 -26.41
N ILE A 270 -1.47 -6.35 -25.93
CA ILE A 270 -1.34 -5.71 -24.62
C ILE A 270 -1.90 -6.69 -23.58
N VAL A 271 -1.05 -7.16 -22.67
CA VAL A 271 -1.46 -8.05 -21.57
C VAL A 271 -2.52 -7.36 -20.73
N GLU A 272 -3.63 -8.03 -20.48
CA GLU A 272 -4.71 -7.52 -19.64
C GLU A 272 -4.60 -8.04 -18.20
N SER A 273 -5.40 -7.46 -17.29
CA SER A 273 -5.47 -7.97 -15.92
C SER A 273 -5.93 -9.43 -15.91
N LYS A 274 -5.20 -10.30 -15.20
CA LYS A 274 -5.44 -11.75 -15.07
C LYS A 274 -5.13 -12.59 -16.33
N ASP A 275 -4.46 -12.01 -17.31
CA ASP A 275 -3.85 -12.78 -18.40
C ASP A 275 -2.73 -13.69 -17.89
N THR A 276 -2.57 -14.83 -18.56
CA THR A 276 -1.42 -15.72 -18.38
C THR A 276 -0.82 -16.03 -19.74
N LEU A 277 0.48 -16.32 -19.82
CA LEU A 277 1.10 -16.68 -21.09
C LEU A 277 0.44 -17.91 -21.73
N SER A 278 -0.09 -18.84 -20.92
CA SER A 278 -0.84 -20.00 -21.42
C SER A 278 -2.15 -19.62 -22.11
N LYS A 279 -2.92 -18.68 -21.53
CA LYS A 279 -4.15 -18.17 -22.14
C LYS A 279 -3.87 -17.41 -23.43
N ILE A 280 -2.83 -16.58 -23.43
CA ILE A 280 -2.41 -15.79 -24.59
C ILE A 280 -1.88 -16.72 -25.71
N ALA A 281 -1.02 -17.69 -25.36
CA ALA A 281 -0.52 -18.72 -26.27
C ALA A 281 -1.66 -19.47 -26.97
N SER A 282 -2.64 -19.92 -26.18
CA SER A 282 -3.83 -20.61 -26.70
C SER A 282 -4.67 -19.70 -27.61
N ARG A 283 -4.81 -18.42 -27.25
CA ARG A 283 -5.57 -17.42 -28.01
C ARG A 283 -5.00 -17.19 -29.41
N PHE A 284 -3.68 -17.13 -29.55
CA PHE A 284 -3.00 -16.87 -30.83
C PHE A 284 -2.48 -18.12 -31.54
N ASN A 285 -2.79 -19.31 -31.00
CA ASN A 285 -2.30 -20.61 -31.49
C ASN A 285 -0.77 -20.65 -31.66
N VAL A 286 -0.06 -20.18 -30.64
CA VAL A 286 1.41 -20.22 -30.56
C VAL A 286 1.84 -20.93 -29.28
N SER A 287 3.10 -21.37 -29.18
CA SER A 287 3.57 -21.95 -27.93
C SER A 287 3.90 -20.86 -26.90
N ILE A 288 3.78 -21.21 -25.62
CA ILE A 288 4.24 -20.37 -24.50
C ILE A 288 5.74 -20.09 -24.64
N SER A 289 6.50 -21.06 -25.14
CA SER A 289 7.95 -20.94 -25.38
C SER A 289 8.24 -19.86 -26.42
N ASP A 290 7.44 -19.77 -27.48
CA ASP A 290 7.64 -18.79 -28.54
C ASP A 290 7.32 -17.38 -28.03
N ILE A 291 6.20 -17.18 -27.34
CA ILE A 291 5.89 -15.87 -26.73
C ILE A 291 6.99 -15.48 -25.73
N SER A 292 7.46 -16.43 -24.92
CA SER A 292 8.51 -16.18 -23.94
C SER A 292 9.84 -15.76 -24.59
N LYS A 293 10.27 -16.48 -25.63
CA LYS A 293 11.50 -16.18 -26.39
C LYS A 293 11.39 -14.84 -27.11
N ASN A 294 10.27 -14.57 -27.78
CA ASN A 294 10.05 -13.34 -28.55
C ASN A 294 10.00 -12.08 -27.67
N ASN A 295 9.68 -12.25 -26.38
CA ASN A 295 9.49 -11.14 -25.43
C ASN A 295 10.46 -11.17 -24.24
N ASN A 296 11.55 -11.95 -24.35
CA ASN A 296 12.60 -12.09 -23.34
C ASN A 296 12.05 -12.40 -21.93
N ILE A 297 11.03 -13.26 -21.82
CA ILE A 297 10.35 -13.55 -20.56
C ILE A 297 11.04 -14.71 -19.83
N LYS A 298 11.94 -14.38 -18.91
CA LYS A 298 12.69 -15.40 -18.14
C LYS A 298 11.79 -16.27 -17.25
N ASN A 299 10.69 -15.72 -16.72
CA ASN A 299 9.74 -16.46 -15.90
C ASN A 299 8.35 -16.43 -16.54
N ILE A 300 7.94 -17.57 -17.07
CA ILE A 300 6.68 -17.76 -17.81
C ILE A 300 5.44 -17.42 -16.96
N ASN A 301 5.56 -17.52 -15.64
CA ASN A 301 4.47 -17.24 -14.69
C ASN A 301 4.42 -15.76 -14.26
N LYS A 302 5.31 -14.91 -14.79
CA LYS A 302 5.38 -13.48 -14.44
C LYS A 302 5.22 -12.59 -15.68
N ILE A 303 3.97 -12.36 -16.06
CA ILE A 303 3.57 -11.28 -16.97
C ILE A 303 2.71 -10.26 -16.22
N TYR A 304 2.70 -9.03 -16.71
CA TYR A 304 2.04 -7.91 -16.05
C TYR A 304 1.07 -7.23 -17.02
N PRO A 305 -0.09 -6.77 -16.55
CA PRO A 305 -1.01 -5.99 -17.37
C PRO A 305 -0.35 -4.72 -17.93
N GLY A 306 -0.71 -4.35 -19.16
CA GLY A 306 -0.11 -3.24 -19.91
C GLY A 306 1.20 -3.60 -20.62
N LYS A 307 1.78 -4.78 -20.35
CA LYS A 307 2.95 -5.26 -21.08
C LYS A 307 2.58 -5.58 -22.53
N VAL A 308 3.25 -4.97 -23.49
CA VAL A 308 3.12 -5.35 -24.90
C VAL A 308 3.90 -6.65 -25.14
N LEU A 309 3.23 -7.64 -25.72
CA LEU A 309 3.82 -8.88 -26.18
C LEU A 309 3.79 -8.91 -27.70
N ILE A 310 4.94 -9.20 -28.28
CA ILE A 310 5.12 -9.49 -29.69
C ILE A 310 4.79 -10.96 -29.92
N ILE A 311 3.73 -11.21 -30.69
CA ILE A 311 3.22 -12.54 -30.98
C ILE A 311 3.24 -12.78 -32.48
N TYR A 312 3.85 -13.88 -32.90
CA TYR A 312 3.96 -14.27 -34.31
C TYR A 312 2.98 -15.43 -34.60
N GLY A 313 1.68 -15.18 -34.43
CA GLY A 313 0.59 -16.17 -34.56
C GLY A 313 -0.49 -15.76 -35.57
N ASN A 314 -1.53 -16.59 -35.75
CA ASN A 314 -2.61 -16.32 -36.71
C ASN A 314 -3.77 -15.57 -36.04
N ALA A 315 -4.05 -14.35 -36.49
CA ALA A 315 -5.21 -13.54 -36.05
C ALA A 315 -6.52 -13.91 -36.78
N ASP A 316 -6.45 -14.66 -37.89
CA ASP A 316 -7.54 -14.85 -38.86
C ASP A 316 -8.75 -15.70 -38.39
N LYS A 317 -8.82 -16.09 -37.11
CA LYS A 317 -9.99 -16.79 -36.54
C LYS A 317 -10.88 -15.88 -35.69
N GLY A 318 -11.21 -14.69 -36.20
CA GLY A 318 -12.20 -13.81 -35.58
C GLY A 318 -11.79 -13.22 -34.23
N ILE A 319 -10.48 -13.03 -34.01
CA ILE A 319 -9.98 -12.35 -32.82
C ILE A 319 -10.14 -10.86 -33.04
N ASP A 320 -11.16 -10.27 -32.42
CA ASP A 320 -11.34 -8.82 -32.43
C ASP A 320 -10.28 -8.15 -31.54
N LEU A 321 -9.32 -7.49 -32.19
CA LEU A 321 -8.25 -6.69 -31.57
C LEU A 321 -8.51 -5.19 -31.73
N SER A 322 -9.70 -4.79 -32.19
CA SER A 322 -10.04 -3.38 -32.42
C SER A 322 -10.10 -2.57 -31.11
N GLU A 323 -10.42 -3.22 -29.99
CA GLU A 323 -10.38 -2.62 -28.64
C GLU A 323 -8.97 -2.52 -28.05
N GLN A 324 -7.96 -3.18 -28.64
CA GLN A 324 -6.59 -3.29 -28.12
C GLN A 324 -5.56 -2.43 -28.89
N GLN A 325 -6.01 -1.47 -29.70
CA GLN A 325 -5.09 -0.63 -30.47
C GLN A 325 -4.30 0.34 -29.57
N PRO A 326 -2.97 0.46 -29.72
CA PRO A 326 -2.24 1.56 -29.13
C PRO A 326 -2.72 2.86 -29.79
N TRP A 327 -3.24 3.80 -29.00
CA TRP A 327 -3.38 5.16 -29.48
C TRP A 327 -1.97 5.77 -29.61
N GLU A 328 -1.58 6.13 -30.84
CA GLU A 328 -0.63 7.21 -31.06
C GLU A 328 -1.44 8.51 -31.15
N GLU A 329 -1.30 9.39 -30.15
CA GLU A 329 -1.57 10.80 -30.40
C GLU A 329 -0.45 11.36 -31.29
N LYS A 330 -0.69 11.35 -32.61
CA LYS A 330 -0.19 12.44 -33.45
C LYS A 330 -0.85 13.71 -32.94
N GLY A 331 -0.06 14.60 -32.35
CA GLY A 331 -0.54 15.90 -31.91
C GLY A 331 -1.18 16.64 -33.08
N MET A 332 -2.51 16.81 -33.04
CA MET A 332 -3.18 17.87 -33.76
C MET A 332 -3.29 19.05 -32.80
N SER A 333 -2.48 20.07 -33.05
CA SER A 333 -2.64 21.39 -32.49
C SER A 333 -3.96 21.99 -32.96
N PHE A 334 -4.83 22.39 -32.04
CA PHE A 334 -5.84 23.41 -32.36
C PHE A 334 -5.17 24.79 -32.27
N PRO A 335 -5.47 25.72 -33.21
CA PRO A 335 -4.90 27.05 -33.17
C PRO A 335 -5.26 27.72 -31.85
N VAL A 336 -4.23 28.25 -31.17
CA VAL A 336 -4.38 29.11 -30.00
C VAL A 336 -5.17 30.34 -30.46
N PRO A 337 -6.32 30.69 -29.85
CA PRO A 337 -6.93 31.98 -30.14
C PRO A 337 -5.92 33.08 -29.76
N PRO A 338 -5.70 34.09 -30.60
CA PRO A 338 -4.70 35.12 -30.32
C PRO A 338 -5.01 35.76 -28.97
N TYR A 339 -3.99 35.84 -28.11
CA TYR A 339 -4.09 36.58 -26.85
C TYR A 339 -4.46 38.04 -27.14
N PRO A 340 -5.37 38.65 -26.35
CA PRO A 340 -5.75 40.04 -26.54
C PRO A 340 -4.52 40.94 -26.51
N SER A 341 -4.48 41.88 -27.44
CA SER A 341 -3.38 42.83 -27.54
C SER A 341 -3.42 43.81 -26.37
N LYS A 342 -2.31 44.49 -26.07
CA LYS A 342 -2.25 45.55 -25.04
C LYS A 342 -3.29 46.67 -25.20
N LYS A 343 -3.96 46.81 -26.35
CA LYS A 343 -5.08 47.75 -26.57
C LYS A 343 -6.43 47.25 -26.06
N ASP A 344 -6.59 45.95 -25.80
CA ASP A 344 -7.84 45.36 -25.31
C ASP A 344 -7.94 45.36 -23.77
N ILE A 345 -6.86 45.72 -23.08
CA ILE A 345 -6.80 45.89 -21.61
C ILE A 345 -7.10 47.34 -21.19
N GLU A 346 -7.07 48.30 -22.13
CA GLU A 346 -7.13 49.75 -21.82
C GLU A 346 -8.49 50.44 -22.08
N LEU A 347 -9.55 49.71 -22.43
CA LEU A 347 -10.91 50.27 -22.55
C LEU A 347 -11.91 49.64 -21.58
N LYS A 348 -11.84 50.06 -20.32
CA LYS A 348 -13.04 50.36 -19.51
C LYS A 348 -12.83 51.65 -18.72
N ARG A 349 -12.71 52.76 -19.45
CA ARG A 349 -13.21 54.06 -18.99
C ARG A 349 -14.53 54.32 -19.70
N THR A 350 -15.61 54.42 -18.95
CA THR A 350 -16.76 55.24 -19.33
C THR A 350 -17.28 56.00 -18.10
N PRO A 351 -17.89 57.19 -18.30
CA PRO A 351 -17.72 58.34 -17.41
C PRO A 351 -18.97 58.78 -16.62
N LYS A 352 -18.69 59.62 -15.61
CA LYS A 352 -19.49 60.66 -14.94
C LYS A 352 -20.74 60.27 -14.14
N SER A 353 -20.64 60.51 -12.84
CA SER A 353 -21.59 61.37 -12.12
C SER A 353 -20.82 62.39 -11.26
N GLU A 354 -21.25 63.64 -11.34
CA GLU A 354 -20.69 64.84 -10.74
C GLU A 354 -20.76 64.82 -9.20
N VAL A 355 -19.73 65.31 -8.50
CA VAL A 355 -19.83 66.31 -7.41
C VAL A 355 -18.46 67.02 -7.25
N LYS A 356 -18.53 68.34 -7.02
CA LYS A 356 -17.49 69.40 -6.98
C LYS A 356 -16.35 69.22 -5.94
N PRO A 357 -15.20 69.91 -6.14
CA PRO A 357 -14.04 69.84 -5.24
C PRO A 357 -14.12 70.85 -4.08
N LYS A 358 -13.50 70.50 -2.94
CA LYS A 358 -13.02 71.46 -1.95
C LYS A 358 -11.54 71.20 -1.66
N VAL A 359 -10.80 72.30 -1.69
CA VAL A 359 -9.35 72.50 -1.62
C VAL A 359 -8.85 72.36 -0.18
N GLU A 360 -7.61 71.87 0.01
CA GLU A 360 -6.57 72.36 0.95
C GLU A 360 -5.37 71.41 0.92
N THR A 361 -4.28 71.79 0.21
CA THR A 361 -3.04 72.48 0.66
C THR A 361 -1.89 71.52 0.99
N GLN A 362 -0.79 71.77 0.29
CA GLN A 362 0.50 71.12 0.40
C GLN A 362 1.30 71.67 1.59
N SER A 363 2.11 70.82 2.20
CA SER A 363 3.37 71.22 2.81
C SER A 363 4.50 70.29 2.35
N LYS A 364 5.65 70.93 2.10
CA LYS A 364 6.87 70.43 1.46
C LYS A 364 7.91 70.06 2.58
N PRO A 365 9.20 69.78 2.28
CA PRO A 365 9.84 68.48 2.54
C PRO A 365 10.97 68.55 3.58
N GLU A 366 11.47 67.42 4.09
CA GLU A 366 12.77 67.45 4.78
C GLU A 366 13.63 66.18 4.60
N ALA A 367 14.88 66.47 4.23
CA ALA A 367 16.19 65.82 4.43
C ALA A 367 16.39 64.28 4.34
N LYS A 368 17.37 63.91 3.50
CA LYS A 368 18.12 62.63 3.55
C LYS A 368 19.18 62.66 4.65
N PRO A 369 19.56 61.49 5.20
CA PRO A 369 20.94 61.03 5.02
C PRO A 369 21.07 59.57 4.55
N LYS A 370 22.25 59.28 3.99
CA LYS A 370 22.73 58.00 3.44
C LYS A 370 23.15 57.00 4.56
N PRO A 371 23.53 55.74 4.24
CA PRO A 371 23.12 54.53 4.95
C PRO A 371 24.04 54.14 6.12
N ALA A 372 23.46 53.56 7.17
CA ALA A 372 24.17 52.84 8.20
C ALA A 372 23.51 51.47 8.42
N ALA A 373 24.34 50.45 8.58
CA ALA A 373 23.99 49.04 8.68
C ALA A 373 23.28 48.66 9.99
N GLN A 374 22.71 47.45 9.95
CA GLN A 374 22.08 46.66 11.03
C GLN A 374 20.59 46.93 11.28
N LYS A 375 19.73 45.92 11.13
CA LYS A 375 19.46 44.91 12.18
C LYS A 375 18.46 43.88 11.64
N SER A 376 18.79 42.61 11.83
CA SER A 376 17.82 41.52 11.77
C SER A 376 16.72 41.79 12.80
N GLN A 377 15.49 41.95 12.33
CA GLN A 377 14.33 41.86 13.22
C GLN A 377 13.92 40.39 13.32
N LYS A 378 14.12 39.88 14.54
CA LYS A 378 13.54 38.65 15.09
C LYS A 378 12.05 38.55 14.76
N LEU A 379 11.64 37.42 14.19
CA LEU A 379 10.29 36.88 14.32
C LEU A 379 10.32 35.79 15.41
N ALA A 380 9.18 35.65 16.09
CA ALA A 380 9.10 35.26 17.50
C ALA A 380 9.57 33.84 17.84
N THR A 381 10.34 33.75 18.92
CA THR A 381 10.51 32.56 19.76
C THR A 381 9.19 32.22 20.47
N VAL A 382 8.64 31.06 20.17
CA VAL A 382 7.80 30.27 21.09
C VAL A 382 8.72 29.20 21.71
N GLY A 383 8.84 28.99 23.02
CA GLY A 383 8.34 29.71 24.19
C GLY A 383 9.28 29.45 25.37
N GLY A 384 9.41 30.45 26.25
CA GLY A 384 10.09 30.32 27.53
C GLY A 384 9.19 29.66 28.59
N LYS A 385 9.83 29.20 29.67
CA LYS A 385 9.29 28.47 30.83
C LYS A 385 7.83 28.82 31.19
N ASN A 386 7.01 27.78 31.29
CA ASN A 386 5.58 27.72 31.68
C ASN A 386 4.53 27.56 30.57
N SER A 387 4.90 27.13 29.36
CA SER A 387 3.92 26.59 28.40
C SER A 387 3.91 25.06 28.46
N GLY A 388 2.86 24.52 29.07
CA GLY A 388 2.66 23.08 29.26
C GLY A 388 2.23 22.33 28.01
N ASN A 389 2.99 22.42 26.92
CA ASN A 389 2.90 21.51 25.77
C ASN A 389 4.29 21.38 25.13
N GLY A 390 5.10 20.48 25.68
CA GLY A 390 6.20 19.87 24.95
C GLY A 390 5.65 18.65 24.23
N GLN A 391 5.33 18.78 22.95
CA GLN A 391 5.27 17.65 22.04
C GLN A 391 6.31 17.97 20.97
N ALA A 392 7.38 17.19 20.84
CA ALA A 392 8.15 17.25 19.61
C ALA A 392 7.21 17.04 18.45
N HIS A 393 7.26 18.00 17.54
CA HIS A 393 6.99 17.71 16.16
C HIS A 393 8.08 16.76 15.69
N ILE A 394 7.80 15.44 15.71
CA ILE A 394 8.47 14.52 14.79
C ILE A 394 8.01 14.94 13.38
N PRO A 395 8.87 15.48 12.53
CA PRO A 395 8.48 15.82 11.18
C PRO A 395 8.37 14.51 10.38
N LEU A 396 7.20 13.89 10.35
CA LEU A 396 6.90 12.73 9.49
C LEU A 396 6.69 13.11 8.01
N LEU A 397 7.27 14.22 7.57
CA LEU A 397 7.25 14.70 6.19
C LEU A 397 8.65 14.61 5.59
N GLN A 398 9.23 13.39 5.55
CA GLN A 398 10.39 13.11 4.72
C GLN A 398 10.51 11.62 4.38
N ASN A 399 10.55 11.29 3.08
CA ASN A 399 10.77 9.94 2.53
C ASN A 399 12.22 9.44 2.69
N GLU A 400 12.90 9.81 3.77
CA GLU A 400 14.27 9.40 4.05
C GLU A 400 14.28 8.12 4.88
N ALA A 401 14.99 7.10 4.40
CA ALA A 401 15.15 5.80 5.06
C ALA A 401 13.82 5.19 5.56
N PRO A 402 12.95 4.66 4.66
CA PRO A 402 11.58 4.23 4.99
C PRO A 402 11.45 3.25 6.16
N TRP A 403 12.45 2.41 6.39
CA TRP A 403 12.52 1.47 7.51
C TRP A 403 12.53 2.17 8.88
N MET A 404 12.91 3.45 8.94
CA MET A 404 12.86 4.25 10.16
C MET A 404 11.44 4.45 10.68
N VAL A 405 10.42 4.45 9.81
CA VAL A 405 9.03 4.51 10.25
C VAL A 405 8.65 3.28 11.08
N VAL A 406 9.17 2.11 10.71
CA VAL A 406 8.96 0.87 11.49
C VAL A 406 9.75 0.94 12.78
N ALA A 407 11.02 1.34 12.72
CA ALA A 407 11.86 1.46 13.92
C ALA A 407 11.26 2.42 14.97
N VAL A 408 10.75 3.57 14.52
CA VAL A 408 10.08 4.58 15.37
C VAL A 408 8.78 4.02 15.93
N LYS A 409 7.93 3.35 15.14
CA LYS A 409 6.70 2.71 15.64
C LYS A 409 6.95 1.64 16.69
N GLU A 410 7.99 0.82 16.52
CA GLU A 410 8.36 -0.17 17.52
C GLU A 410 8.92 0.50 18.79
N ALA A 411 9.62 1.64 18.66
CA ALA A 411 10.04 2.45 19.80
C ALA A 411 8.86 3.15 20.51
N GLU A 412 7.84 3.62 19.80
CA GLU A 412 6.60 4.15 20.39
C GLU A 412 5.84 3.07 21.17
N LYS A 413 5.92 1.83 20.69
CA LYS A 413 5.21 0.69 21.27
C LYS A 413 5.95 0.06 22.46
N TRP A 414 7.27 -0.08 22.37
CA TRP A 414 8.11 -0.88 23.27
C TRP A 414 9.34 -0.14 23.81
N GLY A 415 9.42 1.18 23.60
CA GLY A 415 10.56 1.99 24.02
C GLY A 415 10.86 1.87 25.52
N GLY A 416 12.11 1.62 25.89
CA GLY A 416 12.53 1.50 27.30
C GLY A 416 11.93 0.33 28.07
N VAL A 417 11.13 -0.53 27.42
CA VAL A 417 10.57 -1.74 28.00
C VAL A 417 11.59 -2.86 27.93
N ASP A 418 11.81 -3.53 29.07
CA ASP A 418 12.69 -4.69 29.17
C ASP A 418 12.28 -5.80 28.18
N GLU A 419 13.26 -6.42 27.53
CA GLU A 419 13.04 -7.44 26.50
C GLU A 419 12.20 -8.63 26.94
N SER A 420 12.11 -8.92 28.25
CA SER A 420 11.24 -9.96 28.80
C SER A 420 9.74 -9.64 28.65
N VAL A 421 9.39 -8.36 28.48
CA VAL A 421 8.01 -7.86 28.37
C VAL A 421 7.62 -7.59 26.91
N ILE A 422 8.58 -7.46 26.00
CA ILE A 422 8.32 -7.25 24.57
C ILE A 422 7.61 -8.47 23.97
N GLY A 423 6.36 -8.29 23.55
CA GLY A 423 5.55 -9.36 22.96
C GLY A 423 5.99 -9.81 21.57
N ASP A 424 6.72 -8.95 20.85
CA ASP A 424 7.19 -9.18 19.49
C ASP A 424 8.60 -9.79 19.48
N ASN A 425 8.71 -11.10 19.24
CA ASN A 425 10.01 -11.73 19.06
C ASN A 425 10.52 -11.51 17.63
N PHE A 426 11.41 -10.53 17.46
CA PHE A 426 11.98 -10.15 16.16
C PHE A 426 12.72 -11.29 15.42
N HIS A 427 13.26 -12.29 16.13
CA HIS A 427 13.81 -13.47 15.47
C HIS A 427 12.71 -14.32 14.82
N LYS A 428 11.58 -14.53 15.50
CA LYS A 428 10.45 -15.33 15.00
C LYS A 428 9.72 -14.64 13.85
N LEU A 429 9.65 -13.30 13.88
CA LEU A 429 9.06 -12.49 12.80
C LEU A 429 9.85 -12.63 11.48
N LEU A 430 11.15 -12.90 11.56
CA LEU A 430 11.99 -13.14 10.38
C LEU A 430 12.14 -14.63 10.03
N SER A 431 12.00 -15.52 11.02
CA SER A 431 12.14 -16.97 10.84
C SER A 431 11.24 -17.72 11.83
N ALA A 432 10.04 -18.09 11.39
CA ALA A 432 8.99 -18.67 12.24
C ALA A 432 9.42 -19.90 13.06
N ASN A 433 10.37 -20.70 12.57
CA ASN A 433 10.86 -21.94 13.22
C ASN A 433 12.08 -21.73 14.13
N THR A 434 12.50 -20.50 14.40
CA THR A 434 13.68 -20.23 15.23
C THR A 434 13.43 -20.52 16.71
N LYS A 435 14.44 -21.08 17.39
CA LYS A 435 14.46 -21.27 18.86
C LYS A 435 14.99 -20.04 19.62
N ARG A 436 15.43 -19.00 18.89
CA ARG A 436 15.98 -17.76 19.46
C ARG A 436 14.87 -16.93 20.10
N THR A 437 15.15 -16.40 21.29
CA THR A 437 14.33 -15.43 22.02
C THR A 437 15.11 -14.15 22.21
N LEU A 438 14.43 -13.05 22.54
CA LEU A 438 15.11 -11.80 22.86
C LEU A 438 16.06 -12.01 24.06
N SER A 439 15.58 -12.73 25.07
CA SER A 439 16.34 -13.06 26.30
C SER A 439 17.53 -14.02 26.18
N ASN A 440 17.66 -14.78 25.09
CA ASN A 440 18.72 -15.78 24.95
C ASN A 440 19.67 -15.51 23.78
N THR A 441 19.35 -14.52 22.95
CA THR A 441 20.10 -14.19 21.74
C THR A 441 20.06 -12.68 21.51
N PRO A 442 21.21 -12.02 21.31
CA PRO A 442 21.23 -10.61 20.94
C PRO A 442 20.38 -10.35 19.69
N TRP A 443 19.43 -9.42 19.80
CA TRP A 443 18.39 -9.21 18.79
C TRP A 443 18.50 -7.88 18.03
N CYS A 444 19.56 -7.09 18.26
CA CYS A 444 19.82 -5.83 17.53
C CYS A 444 19.76 -6.00 16.00
N ALA A 445 20.42 -7.01 15.45
CA ALA A 445 20.41 -7.30 14.02
C ALA A 445 19.04 -7.80 13.51
N SER A 446 18.29 -8.51 14.35
CA SER A 446 16.96 -9.01 14.00
C SER A 446 15.92 -7.91 14.03
N PHE A 447 16.02 -6.95 14.95
CA PHE A 447 15.23 -5.72 14.93
C PHE A 447 15.48 -4.92 13.64
N VAL A 448 16.74 -4.70 13.29
CA VAL A 448 17.11 -3.99 12.05
C VAL A 448 16.59 -4.71 10.80
N ASN A 449 16.78 -6.03 10.72
CA ASN A 449 16.26 -6.82 9.59
C ASN A 449 14.74 -6.84 9.53
N TYR A 450 14.05 -6.83 10.68
CA TYR A 450 12.59 -6.70 10.71
C TYR A 450 12.14 -5.34 10.16
N CYS A 451 12.82 -4.25 10.50
CA CYS A 451 12.52 -2.93 9.94
C CYS A 451 12.69 -2.88 8.41
N PHE A 452 13.74 -3.50 7.87
CA PHE A 452 13.91 -3.64 6.42
C PHE A 452 12.86 -4.56 5.80
N TYR A 453 12.61 -5.72 6.40
CA TYR A 453 11.63 -6.69 5.91
C TYR A 453 10.21 -6.10 5.85
N SER A 454 9.79 -5.42 6.92
CA SER A 454 8.47 -4.76 7.04
C SER A 454 8.30 -3.58 6.07
N THR A 455 9.39 -3.06 5.51
CA THR A 455 9.39 -2.03 4.47
C THR A 455 9.84 -2.54 3.10
N ASN A 456 9.85 -3.87 2.93
CA ASN A 456 10.16 -4.55 1.67
C ASN A 456 11.58 -4.27 1.12
N TYR A 457 12.52 -3.95 2.00
CA TYR A 457 13.96 -3.94 1.73
C TYR A 457 14.55 -5.33 2.00
N LYS A 458 15.63 -5.64 1.27
CA LYS A 458 16.36 -6.89 1.50
C LYS A 458 17.00 -6.90 2.88
N THR A 459 16.91 -8.03 3.56
CA THR A 459 17.59 -8.29 4.82
C THR A 459 19.03 -8.74 4.59
N SER A 460 19.86 -8.74 5.63
CA SER A 460 21.16 -9.38 5.57
C SER A 460 21.04 -10.89 5.44
N HIS A 461 22.10 -11.55 4.97
CA HIS A 461 22.12 -13.01 4.80
C HIS A 461 22.10 -13.77 6.14
N ASN A 462 22.52 -13.12 7.22
CA ASN A 462 22.44 -13.65 8.59
C ASN A 462 21.65 -12.70 9.48
N TYR A 463 20.36 -12.99 9.66
CA TYR A 463 19.42 -12.08 10.30
C TYR A 463 19.70 -11.74 11.77
N ALA A 464 20.56 -12.49 12.45
CA ALA A 464 20.87 -12.32 13.87
C ALA A 464 22.30 -11.82 14.13
N GLY A 465 23.16 -11.74 13.11
CA GLY A 465 24.53 -11.25 13.25
C GLY A 465 24.61 -9.74 13.05
N SER A 466 25.14 -8.98 14.01
CA SER A 466 25.31 -7.52 13.87
C SER A 466 26.25 -7.09 12.75
N ASN A 467 27.31 -7.88 12.49
CA ASN A 467 28.23 -7.65 11.36
C ASN A 467 27.72 -8.19 10.02
N SER A 468 26.51 -8.78 9.97
CA SER A 468 25.98 -9.38 8.74
C SER A 468 25.70 -8.38 7.63
N PHE A 469 25.63 -7.09 7.94
CA PHE A 469 25.37 -6.00 6.99
C PHE A 469 26.66 -5.38 6.40
N ALA A 470 27.83 -5.80 6.88
CA ALA A 470 29.12 -5.24 6.49
C ALA A 470 29.59 -5.74 5.10
N ASP A 471 30.79 -5.30 4.66
CA ASP A 471 31.40 -5.39 3.31
C ASP A 471 31.33 -6.73 2.54
N LYS A 472 30.80 -7.82 3.13
CA LYS A 472 30.57 -9.11 2.48
C LYS A 472 29.11 -9.34 2.06
N ASP A 473 28.17 -8.46 2.40
CA ASP A 473 26.75 -8.59 2.08
C ASP A 473 26.35 -7.72 0.88
N VAL A 474 26.01 -8.36 -0.23
CA VAL A 474 25.61 -7.67 -1.48
C VAL A 474 24.32 -6.86 -1.38
N ASN A 475 23.52 -7.05 -0.33
CA ASN A 475 22.29 -6.30 -0.10
C ASN A 475 22.55 -4.93 0.52
N PHE A 476 23.77 -4.67 1.01
CA PHE A 476 24.15 -3.44 1.67
C PHE A 476 25.41 -2.85 1.04
N LYS A 477 25.53 -1.52 1.09
CA LYS A 477 26.73 -0.81 0.64
C LYS A 477 27.22 0.11 1.74
N LYS A 478 28.53 0.15 1.90
CA LYS A 478 29.20 1.08 2.82
C LYS A 478 29.11 2.50 2.30
N ILE A 479 28.86 3.46 3.19
CA ILE A 479 28.85 4.90 2.90
C ILE A 479 29.87 5.64 3.77
N LYS A 480 30.32 6.80 3.30
CA LYS A 480 31.42 7.56 3.93
C LYS A 480 30.99 8.49 5.06
N LYS A 481 29.71 8.88 5.10
CA LYS A 481 29.15 9.83 6.06
C LYS A 481 27.86 9.25 6.64
N SER A 482 27.56 9.59 7.90
CA SER A 482 26.28 9.29 8.51
C SER A 482 25.16 10.11 7.85
N VAL A 483 24.03 9.46 7.62
CA VAL A 483 22.79 10.04 7.10
C VAL A 483 21.63 9.44 7.88
N PHE A 484 20.49 10.13 7.89
CA PHE A 484 19.31 9.62 8.60
C PHE A 484 18.96 8.20 8.14
N GLY A 485 18.78 7.32 9.12
CA GLY A 485 18.42 5.92 8.96
C GLY A 485 19.49 5.00 8.38
N CYS A 486 20.73 5.45 8.11
CA CYS A 486 21.78 4.48 7.79
C CYS A 486 22.11 3.61 9.01
N LEU A 487 22.59 2.39 8.76
CA LEU A 487 23.13 1.52 9.79
C LEU A 487 24.46 2.06 10.29
N MET A 488 24.63 2.07 11.61
CA MET A 488 25.92 2.24 12.27
C MET A 488 26.28 0.90 12.92
N ILE A 489 27.46 0.36 12.60
CA ILE A 489 27.91 -0.95 13.06
C ILE A 489 29.17 -0.81 13.92
N TRP A 490 29.21 -1.51 15.05
CA TRP A 490 30.35 -1.59 15.95
C TRP A 490 30.76 -3.02 16.25
N GLN A 491 32.03 -3.23 16.51
CA GLN A 491 32.61 -4.47 16.98
C GLN A 491 33.14 -4.30 18.41
N LYS A 492 32.35 -4.73 19.40
CA LYS A 492 32.82 -4.82 20.79
C LYS A 492 33.55 -6.15 20.97
N SER A 493 34.57 -6.18 21.83
CA SER A 493 35.33 -7.41 22.15
C SER A 493 34.39 -8.55 22.57
N GLY A 494 34.09 -9.47 21.64
CA GLY A 494 33.22 -10.63 21.84
C GLY A 494 31.90 -10.60 21.06
N ASN A 495 31.19 -9.45 20.99
CA ASN A 495 29.91 -9.30 20.28
C ASN A 495 29.82 -7.92 19.61
N GLY A 496 29.40 -7.86 18.34
CA GLY A 496 29.15 -6.60 17.62
C GLY A 496 27.74 -6.05 17.90
N HIS A 497 27.49 -4.79 17.55
CA HIS A 497 26.17 -4.14 17.65
C HIS A 497 25.82 -3.40 16.36
N VAL A 498 24.53 -3.20 16.09
CA VAL A 498 24.02 -2.45 14.93
C VAL A 498 22.75 -1.70 15.31
N ALA A 499 22.69 -0.43 14.93
CA ALA A 499 21.54 0.44 15.14
C ALA A 499 21.38 1.42 13.97
N PHE A 500 20.23 2.09 13.89
CA PHE A 500 19.98 3.12 12.89
C PHE A 500 20.43 4.49 13.38
N VAL A 501 21.11 5.27 12.54
CA VAL A 501 21.39 6.68 12.81
C VAL A 501 20.08 7.46 12.80
N TYR A 502 19.78 8.19 13.88
CA TYR A 502 18.56 8.98 14.01
C TYR A 502 18.84 10.49 13.92
N GLY A 503 19.96 10.96 14.47
CA GLY A 503 20.28 12.38 14.48
C GLY A 503 21.56 12.69 15.21
N LYS A 504 21.71 13.93 15.66
CA LYS A 504 22.80 14.39 16.52
C LYS A 504 22.27 14.95 17.82
N ASP A 505 23.02 14.76 18.90
CA ASP A 505 22.68 15.36 20.19
C ASP A 505 23.13 16.82 20.22
N SER A 506 22.18 17.72 20.45
CA SER A 506 22.39 19.17 20.47
C SER A 506 23.34 19.63 21.59
N VAL A 507 23.57 18.78 22.60
CA VAL A 507 24.43 19.08 23.75
C VAL A 507 25.85 18.54 23.57
N THR A 508 26.01 17.32 23.05
CA THR A 508 27.31 16.62 22.97
C THR A 508 27.90 16.53 21.57
N ASP A 509 27.11 16.84 20.54
CA ASP A 509 27.39 16.62 19.10
C ASP A 509 27.68 15.15 18.73
N GLN A 510 27.35 14.22 19.65
CA GLN A 510 27.44 12.79 19.38
C GLN A 510 26.25 12.32 18.53
N ILE A 511 26.43 11.19 17.84
CA ILE A 511 25.37 10.62 17.02
C ILE A 511 24.34 9.95 17.92
N ILE A 512 23.07 10.27 17.70
CA ILE A 512 21.95 9.58 18.30
C ILE A 512 21.58 8.41 17.40
N VAL A 513 21.52 7.21 17.97
CA VAL A 513 21.10 6.00 17.27
C VAL A 513 19.85 5.40 17.89
N LEU A 514 18.98 4.84 17.06
CA LEU A 514 17.80 4.08 17.44
C LEU A 514 18.01 2.59 17.10
N GLY A 515 17.89 1.73 18.09
CA GLY A 515 18.16 0.30 17.92
C GLY A 515 17.54 -0.55 19.02
N GLY A 516 17.36 -1.83 18.69
CA GLY A 516 16.92 -2.86 19.62
C GLY A 516 18.10 -3.52 20.34
N ASN A 517 17.83 -4.14 21.48
CA ASN A 517 18.84 -4.73 22.37
C ASN A 517 19.91 -3.71 22.81
N GLN A 518 19.49 -2.46 23.01
CA GLN A 518 20.30 -1.38 23.59
C GLN A 518 19.85 -1.19 25.04
N ASP A 519 20.67 -1.64 25.99
CA ASP A 519 20.25 -1.83 27.38
C ASP A 519 18.99 -2.72 27.48
N ASP A 520 19.06 -3.89 26.82
CA ASP A 520 18.02 -4.94 26.79
C ASP A 520 16.61 -4.43 26.39
N SER A 521 16.55 -3.36 25.59
CA SER A 521 15.31 -2.70 25.17
C SER A 521 15.48 -1.97 23.82
N ILE A 522 14.40 -1.36 23.30
CA ILE A 522 14.45 -0.45 22.14
C ILE A 522 14.64 0.97 22.64
N ASN A 523 15.80 1.59 22.38
CA ASN A 523 16.15 2.90 22.96
C ASN A 523 16.83 3.84 21.96
N PHE A 524 16.87 5.13 22.31
CA PHE A 524 17.79 6.10 21.70
C PHE A 524 19.05 6.23 22.57
N MET A 525 20.22 6.03 21.96
CA MET A 525 21.52 6.07 22.66
C MET A 525 22.50 7.00 21.96
N LEU A 526 23.45 7.55 22.75
CA LEU A 526 24.58 8.31 22.22
C LEU A 526 25.70 7.36 21.84
N GLU A 527 26.17 7.46 20.61
CA GLU A 527 27.28 6.66 20.10
C GLU A 527 28.32 7.49 19.36
N SER A 528 29.50 6.89 19.18
CA SER A 528 30.64 7.53 18.52
C SER A 528 31.22 6.68 17.40
N ASP A 529 31.50 7.33 16.28
CA ASP A 529 32.11 6.82 15.06
C ASP A 529 33.64 6.99 15.02
N THR A 530 34.24 7.56 16.08
CA THR A 530 35.69 7.75 16.20
C THR A 530 36.35 6.69 17.07
N THR A 531 35.57 5.74 17.60
CA THR A 531 36.08 4.65 18.45
C THR A 531 36.79 3.58 17.60
N LYS A 532 37.75 2.87 18.21
CA LYS A 532 38.44 1.73 17.56
C LYS A 532 37.52 0.56 17.20
N ASN A 533 36.29 0.57 17.73
CA ASN A 533 35.29 -0.46 17.53
C ASN A 533 34.33 -0.13 16.38
N PHE A 534 34.39 1.07 15.79
CA PHE A 534 33.51 1.45 14.70
C PHE A 534 33.87 0.72 13.40
N VAL A 535 32.90 0.05 12.78
CA VAL A 535 33.10 -0.73 11.53
C VAL A 535 32.75 0.10 10.29
N GLY A 536 31.68 0.88 10.35
CA GLY A 536 31.26 1.74 9.25
C GLY A 536 29.76 2.04 9.22
N TYR A 537 29.40 2.89 8.27
CA TYR A 537 28.01 3.19 7.92
C TYR A 537 27.56 2.38 6.72
N TYR A 538 26.35 1.83 6.78
CA TYR A 538 25.81 1.01 5.70
C TYR A 538 24.36 1.40 5.39
N VAL A 539 23.98 1.26 4.13
CA VAL A 539 22.58 1.39 3.68
C VAL A 539 22.26 0.24 2.75
N PRO A 540 20.97 -0.09 2.52
CA PRO A 540 20.60 -1.01 1.46
C PRO A 540 21.24 -0.60 0.13
N ALA A 541 21.78 -1.55 -0.63
CA ALA A 541 22.52 -1.28 -1.86
C ALA A 541 21.69 -0.44 -2.86
N ILE A 542 20.38 -0.71 -2.88
CA ILE A 542 19.39 -0.02 -3.73
C ILE A 542 19.01 1.39 -3.25
N TYR A 543 19.32 1.74 -1.99
CA TYR A 543 18.98 3.04 -1.42
C TYR A 543 20.07 4.06 -1.76
N ASN A 544 19.67 5.25 -2.20
CA ASN A 544 20.59 6.35 -2.50
C ASN A 544 20.27 7.54 -1.58
N PRO A 545 21.00 7.69 -0.46
CA PRO A 545 20.76 8.80 0.46
C PRO A 545 21.17 10.13 -0.14
N ASP A 546 20.51 11.21 0.29
CA ASP A 546 21.00 12.56 0.09
C ASP A 546 22.16 12.81 1.06
N PHE A 547 23.37 12.94 0.53
CA PHE A 547 24.59 13.17 1.33
C PHE A 547 24.82 14.63 1.70
N GLU A 548 24.05 15.56 1.11
CA GLU A 548 24.14 17.00 1.40
C GLU A 548 23.21 17.41 2.56
N LYS A 549 22.18 16.60 2.83
CA LYS A 549 21.31 16.83 3.98
C LYS A 549 22.06 16.51 5.29
N LYS A 550 22.01 17.47 6.23
CA LYS A 550 22.56 17.31 7.58
C LYS A 550 21.61 16.49 8.46
N LEU A 551 22.18 15.78 9.43
CA LEU A 551 21.40 15.15 10.49
C LEU A 551 20.71 16.23 11.33
N ASP A 552 19.45 15.98 11.67
CA ASP A 552 18.70 16.83 12.59
C ASP A 552 19.28 16.73 14.01
N GLU A 553 19.16 17.83 14.76
CA GLU A 553 19.68 17.95 16.13
C GLU A 553 18.56 17.80 17.16
N TYR A 554 18.80 17.00 18.20
CA TYR A 554 17.85 16.72 19.27
C TYR A 554 18.52 16.80 20.64
N ASP A 555 17.81 17.19 21.69
CA ASP A 555 18.26 16.85 23.05
C ASP A 555 17.86 15.40 23.33
N ILE A 556 18.84 14.48 23.47
CA ILE A 556 18.53 13.06 23.65
C ILE A 556 17.70 12.75 24.90
N VAL A 557 17.75 13.60 25.94
CA VAL A 557 16.97 13.40 27.17
C VAL A 557 15.49 13.67 26.90
N GLU A 558 15.18 14.79 26.23
CA GLU A 558 13.79 15.09 25.86
C GLU A 558 13.29 14.13 24.77
N LEU A 559 14.15 13.76 23.80
CA LEU A 559 13.79 12.77 22.78
C LEU A 559 13.40 11.43 23.41
N ASN A 560 14.20 10.87 24.33
CA ASN A 560 13.83 9.61 25.00
C ASN A 560 12.53 9.74 25.81
N LYS A 561 12.35 10.87 26.51
CA LYS A 561 11.15 11.13 27.32
C LYS A 561 9.87 11.13 26.48
N GLU A 562 9.91 11.59 25.23
CA GLU A 562 8.75 11.56 24.32
C GLU A 562 8.30 10.16 23.94
N PHE A 563 9.23 9.20 23.94
CA PHE A 563 8.95 7.79 23.70
C PHE A 563 8.72 7.02 25.01
N GLY A 564 8.57 7.72 26.14
CA GLY A 564 8.38 7.10 27.45
C GLY A 564 9.63 6.41 28.01
N ILE A 565 10.81 6.70 27.44
CA ILE A 565 12.06 6.03 27.76
C ILE A 565 12.78 6.78 28.88
N THR A 566 13.17 6.07 29.93
CA THR A 566 13.97 6.65 31.01
C THR A 566 15.43 6.70 30.58
N TYR A 567 15.94 7.90 30.30
CA TYR A 567 17.32 8.13 29.90
C TYR A 567 17.99 9.22 30.74
N ALA A 568 19.19 8.92 31.23
CA ALA A 568 20.05 9.90 31.89
C ALA A 568 21.34 10.10 31.09
N ARG A 569 21.55 11.32 30.59
CA ARG A 569 22.80 11.70 29.92
C ARG A 569 23.95 11.52 30.90
N LYS A 570 24.83 10.54 30.65
CA LYS A 570 26.03 10.33 31.46
C LYS A 570 26.87 11.61 31.39
N SER A 571 27.11 12.26 32.53
CA SER A 571 27.91 13.47 32.59
C SER A 571 29.30 13.18 32.03
N LYS A 572 29.77 13.97 31.05
CA LYS A 572 31.18 13.95 30.67
C LYS A 572 31.98 14.19 31.94
N GLY A 573 32.78 13.21 32.34
CA GLY A 573 33.68 13.33 33.47
C GLY A 573 34.55 14.58 33.33
N LYS A 574 34.25 15.61 34.13
CA LYS A 574 35.23 16.43 34.82
C LYS A 574 34.74 16.59 36.25
N VAL A 575 35.13 15.66 37.11
CA VAL A 575 35.33 15.98 38.53
C VAL A 575 36.37 17.10 38.54
N LYS A 576 35.92 18.35 38.67
CA LYS A 576 36.80 19.40 39.19
C LYS A 576 37.17 18.93 40.59
N LYS A 577 38.47 18.67 40.81
CA LYS A 577 39.02 18.58 42.17
C LYS A 577 38.51 19.79 42.96
N PRO A 578 38.10 19.61 44.23
CA PRO A 578 37.76 20.75 45.07
C PRO A 578 38.98 21.67 45.14
N VAL A 579 38.73 22.95 44.92
CA VAL A 579 39.68 24.02 45.18
C VAL A 579 40.04 23.92 46.66
N LYS A 580 41.33 23.67 46.95
CA LYS A 580 41.88 23.96 48.27
C LYS A 580 42.09 25.47 48.35
N ASP A 581 41.57 26.06 49.42
CA ASP A 581 41.80 27.43 49.83
C ASP A 581 43.27 27.85 49.70
N ARG A 582 43.45 29.08 49.23
CA ARG A 582 44.50 29.99 49.66
C ARG A 582 43.88 31.35 49.92
#